data_AF-A0A2V9RS28-F1
#
_entry.id   AF-A0A2V9RS28-F1
#
_cell.length_a   1.000
_cell.length_b   1.000
_cell.length_c   1.000
_cell.angle_alpha   90.00
_cell.angle_beta   90.00
_cell.angle_gamma   90.00
#
_symmetry.space_group_name_H-M   'P 1'
#
loop_
_entity.id
_entity.type
_entity.pdbx_description
1 polymer ?
#
loop_
_entity_poly.entity_id
_entity_poly.type
_entity_poly.pdbx_seq_one_letter_code
_entity_poly.pdbx_strand_id
1 'polypeptide(L)'
;MANIQRLVVQSMTNTDTADIPSTVQQSAALARAGSELVRVTVNNEEAAAAVPHIVEQLDKQGVPVPIVGDFHYNGHILLKKYPECARALAKYRINPGNVSVGRKDDSNFRTM
;
A
#
# COMPACT_ATOMS: atom_id res chain seq x y z
N MET A 1 26.42 9.38 18.05
CA MET A 1 26.66 8.11 17.35
C MET A 1 25.80 8.08 16.10
N ALA A 2 26.37 7.80 14.92
CA ALA A 2 25.59 7.75 13.68
C ALA A 2 24.62 6.57 13.75
N ASN A 3 23.35 6.81 13.43
CA ASN A 3 22.30 5.80 13.43
C ASN A 3 22.46 4.94 12.16
N ILE A 4 23.32 3.91 12.20
CA ILE A 4 23.57 3.02 11.05
C ILE A 4 22.42 2.01 11.00
N GLN A 5 21.37 2.35 10.25
CA GLN A 5 20.29 1.43 9.88
C GLN A 5 20.61 0.77 8.54
N ARG A 6 20.28 -0.51 8.40
CA ARG A 6 20.45 -1.25 7.14
C ARG A 6 19.55 -0.65 6.05
N LEU A 7 20.04 -0.60 4.81
CA LEU A 7 19.17 -0.30 3.66
C LEU A 7 18.13 -1.40 3.50
N VAL A 8 16.87 -1.00 3.40
CA VAL A 8 15.73 -1.89 3.25
C VAL A 8 15.46 -2.12 1.76
N VAL A 9 15.40 -3.38 1.33
CA VAL A 9 14.99 -3.75 -0.03
C VAL A 9 13.47 -3.76 -0.13
N GLN A 10 12.91 -3.10 -1.13
CA GLN A 10 11.47 -3.05 -1.37
C GLN A 10 11.14 -3.35 -2.83
N SER A 11 9.94 -3.84 -3.08
CA SER A 11 9.42 -4.12 -4.43
C SER A 11 7.94 -3.71 -4.54
N MET A 12 7.37 -3.83 -5.74
CA MET A 12 5.97 -3.51 -5.99
C MET A 12 5.32 -4.64 -6.79
N THR A 13 4.07 -4.97 -6.46
CA THR A 13 3.25 -5.88 -7.26
C THR A 13 2.89 -5.25 -8.62
N ASN A 14 2.50 -6.10 -9.56
CA ASN A 14 1.91 -5.68 -10.83
C ASN A 14 0.57 -6.37 -11.13
N THR A 15 0.05 -7.11 -10.15
CA THR A 15 -1.29 -7.70 -10.13
C THR A 15 -2.35 -6.62 -9.87
N ASP A 16 -3.59 -6.88 -10.29
CA ASP A 16 -4.73 -6.07 -9.85
C ASP A 16 -4.93 -6.31 -8.35
N THR A 17 -4.86 -5.25 -7.54
CA THR A 17 -4.97 -5.37 -6.08
C THR A 17 -6.36 -5.85 -5.64
N ALA A 18 -7.40 -5.67 -6.47
CA ALA A 18 -8.71 -6.26 -6.23
C ALA A 18 -8.71 -7.79 -6.35
N ASP A 19 -7.76 -8.38 -7.11
CA ASP A 19 -7.52 -9.82 -7.15
C ASP A 19 -6.65 -10.22 -5.94
N ILE A 20 -7.34 -10.52 -4.83
CA ILE A 20 -6.72 -10.90 -3.56
C ILE A 20 -5.80 -12.14 -3.74
N PRO A 21 -6.25 -13.27 -4.33
CA PRO A 21 -5.38 -14.44 -4.50
C PRO A 21 -4.07 -14.14 -5.26
N SER A 22 -4.17 -13.45 -6.40
CA SER A 22 -2.99 -13.12 -7.21
C SER A 22 -2.06 -12.17 -6.49
N THR A 23 -2.60 -11.16 -5.80
CA THR A 23 -1.82 -10.17 -5.06
C THR A 23 -1.12 -10.79 -3.85
N VAL A 24 -1.79 -11.68 -3.12
CA VAL A 24 -1.18 -12.45 -2.01
C VAL A 24 -0.06 -13.34 -2.52
N GLN A 25 -0.30 -14.10 -3.59
CA GLN A 25 0.69 -15.00 -4.17
C GLN A 25 1.95 -14.24 -4.60
N GLN A 26 1.78 -13.12 -5.30
CA GLN A 26 2.91 -12.30 -5.76
C GLN A 26 3.62 -11.62 -4.59
N SER A 27 2.89 -11.04 -3.63
CA SER A 27 3.49 -10.39 -2.46
C SER A 27 4.34 -11.36 -1.64
N ALA A 28 3.81 -12.57 -1.41
CA ALA A 28 4.54 -13.61 -0.71
C ALA A 28 5.77 -14.10 -1.50
N ALA A 29 5.68 -14.18 -2.83
CA ALA A 29 6.82 -14.51 -3.69
C ALA A 29 7.91 -13.44 -3.63
N LEU A 30 7.54 -12.15 -3.68
CA LEU A 30 8.46 -11.03 -3.55
C LEU A 30 9.15 -11.02 -2.17
N ALA A 31 8.40 -11.27 -1.10
CA ALA A 31 8.95 -11.36 0.25
C ALA A 31 9.96 -12.50 0.38
N ARG A 32 9.62 -13.70 -0.11
CA ARG A 32 10.53 -14.87 -0.11
C ARG A 32 11.76 -14.65 -0.98
N ALA A 33 11.68 -13.82 -2.02
CA ALA A 33 12.82 -13.41 -2.83
C ALA A 33 13.72 -12.37 -2.16
N GLY A 34 13.36 -11.87 -0.97
CA GLY A 34 14.16 -10.93 -0.17
C GLY A 34 13.60 -9.52 -0.11
N SER A 35 12.39 -9.26 -0.60
CA SER A 35 11.73 -7.97 -0.41
C SER A 35 11.25 -7.82 1.04
N GLU A 36 11.71 -6.76 1.71
CA GLU A 36 11.37 -6.47 3.11
C GLU A 36 10.12 -5.60 3.24
N LEU A 37 9.69 -4.97 2.14
CA LEU A 37 8.47 -4.19 2.02
C LEU A 37 7.87 -4.42 0.64
N VAL A 38 6.57 -4.69 0.57
CA VAL A 38 5.88 -4.87 -0.72
C VAL A 38 4.87 -3.75 -0.92
N ARG A 39 4.98 -3.05 -2.05
CA ARG A 39 4.02 -2.01 -2.44
C ARG A 39 2.93 -2.57 -3.32
N VAL A 40 1.70 -2.12 -3.11
CA VAL A 40 0.52 -2.43 -3.94
C VAL A 40 -0.16 -1.14 -4.38
N THR A 41 -0.77 -1.12 -5.56
CA THR A 41 -1.56 0.02 -6.02
C THR A 41 -2.90 0.05 -5.29
N VAL A 42 -3.33 1.24 -4.82
CA VAL A 42 -4.67 1.45 -4.27
C VAL A 42 -5.33 2.61 -5.02
N ASN A 43 -5.97 2.28 -6.14
CA ASN A 43 -6.48 3.24 -7.13
C ASN A 43 -8.01 3.28 -7.24
N ASN A 44 -8.72 2.29 -6.68
CA ASN A 44 -10.17 2.21 -6.67
C ASN A 44 -10.68 1.63 -5.34
N GLU A 45 -12.01 1.55 -5.22
CA GLU A 45 -12.70 1.10 -4.01
C GLU A 45 -12.50 -0.39 -3.77
N GLU A 46 -12.47 -1.20 -4.83
CA GLU A 46 -12.27 -2.64 -4.78
C GLU A 46 -10.87 -2.99 -4.28
N ALA A 47 -9.84 -2.30 -4.77
CA ALA A 47 -8.47 -2.43 -4.27
C ALA A 47 -8.37 -2.02 -2.80
N ALA A 48 -8.99 -0.90 -2.41
CA ALA A 48 -9.00 -0.47 -1.01
C ALA A 48 -9.67 -1.50 -0.09
N ALA A 49 -10.80 -2.09 -0.53
CA ALA A 49 -11.49 -3.14 0.20
C ALA A 49 -10.70 -4.46 0.27
N ALA A 50 -9.84 -4.74 -0.72
CA ALA A 50 -9.03 -5.95 -0.78
C ALA A 50 -7.82 -5.94 0.19
N VAL A 51 -7.23 -4.77 0.48
CA VAL A 51 -6.00 -4.66 1.27
C VAL A 51 -6.05 -5.39 2.62
N PRO A 52 -7.09 -5.24 3.47
CA PRO A 52 -7.14 -5.95 4.75
C PRO A 52 -7.09 -7.47 4.59
N HIS A 53 -7.75 -8.00 3.57
CA HIS A 53 -7.74 -9.44 3.27
C HIS A 53 -6.37 -9.91 2.76
N ILE A 54 -5.67 -9.10 1.97
CA ILE A 54 -4.31 -9.40 1.51
C ILE A 54 -3.36 -9.51 2.71
N VAL A 55 -3.39 -8.52 3.61
CA VAL A 55 -2.56 -8.52 4.83
C VAL A 55 -2.88 -9.73 5.71
N GLU A 56 -4.17 -9.98 5.98
CA GLU A 56 -4.61 -11.12 6.78
C GLU A 56 -4.15 -12.47 6.19
N GLN A 57 -4.24 -12.65 4.87
CA GLN A 57 -3.80 -13.89 4.24
C GLN A 57 -2.28 -14.07 4.25
N LEU A 58 -1.52 -12.98 4.10
CA LEU A 58 -0.05 -13.00 4.22
C LEU A 58 0.37 -13.41 5.64
N ASP A 59 -0.29 -12.87 6.67
CA ASP A 59 -0.08 -13.26 8.06
C ASP A 59 -0.41 -14.73 8.30
N LYS A 60 -1.56 -15.21 7.80
CA LYS A 60 -1.97 -16.63 7.89
C LYS A 60 -1.01 -17.59 7.19
N GLN A 61 -0.31 -17.13 6.14
CA GLN A 61 0.72 -17.90 5.45
C GLN A 61 2.10 -17.85 6.14
N GLY A 62 2.23 -17.13 7.26
CA GLY A 62 3.51 -16.93 7.93
C GLY A 62 4.47 -16.03 7.15
N VAL A 63 3.94 -15.16 6.29
CA VAL A 63 4.71 -14.18 5.49
C VAL A 63 4.22 -12.76 5.80
N PRO A 64 4.41 -12.24 7.04
CA PRO A 64 3.89 -10.94 7.47
C PRO A 64 4.72 -9.77 6.90
N VAL A 65 4.91 -9.73 5.58
CA VAL A 65 5.65 -8.65 4.90
C VAL A 65 4.82 -7.35 4.97
N PRO A 66 5.40 -6.22 5.40
CA PRO A 66 4.64 -4.98 5.49
C PRO A 66 4.21 -4.49 4.10
N ILE A 67 2.91 -4.18 3.98
CA ILE A 67 2.32 -3.69 2.73
C ILE A 67 2.29 -2.15 2.71
N VAL A 68 2.78 -1.58 1.61
CA VAL A 68 2.75 -0.13 1.33
C VAL A 68 1.66 0.15 0.31
N GLY A 69 0.72 1.05 0.63
CA GLY A 69 -0.33 1.46 -0.31
C GLY A 69 0.15 2.61 -1.20
N ASP A 70 0.11 2.42 -2.51
CA ASP A 70 0.43 3.44 -3.50
C ASP A 70 -0.84 4.14 -4.00
N PHE A 71 -1.05 5.38 -3.56
CA PHE A 71 -2.26 6.15 -3.86
C PHE A 71 -2.00 7.21 -4.93
N HIS A 72 -2.94 7.31 -5.88
CA HIS A 72 -2.92 8.31 -6.94
C HIS A 72 -4.26 9.03 -7.01
N TYR A 73 -4.26 10.37 -7.05
CA TYR A 73 -5.43 11.26 -7.19
C TYR A 73 -6.49 11.16 -6.07
N ASN A 74 -7.07 9.98 -5.86
CA ASN A 74 -8.21 9.73 -4.98
C ASN A 74 -7.84 9.16 -3.59
N GLY A 75 -6.55 9.15 -3.21
CA GLY A 75 -6.10 8.59 -1.93
C GLY A 75 -6.83 9.15 -0.70
N HIS A 76 -7.06 10.46 -0.68
CA HIS A 76 -7.79 11.16 0.39
C HIS A 76 -9.26 10.69 0.52
N ILE A 77 -9.87 10.25 -0.58
CA ILE A 77 -11.23 9.70 -0.60
C ILE A 77 -11.18 8.25 -0.09
N LEU A 78 -10.28 7.44 -0.64
CA LEU A 78 -10.19 6.02 -0.33
C LEU A 78 -9.79 5.76 1.13
N LEU A 79 -8.78 6.47 1.64
CA LEU A 79 -8.35 6.34 3.05
C LEU A 79 -9.46 6.73 4.04
N LYS A 80 -10.29 7.73 3.69
CA LYS A 80 -11.42 8.14 4.52
C LYS A 80 -12.58 7.14 4.46
N LYS A 81 -12.89 6.61 3.28
CA LYS A 81 -14.01 5.69 3.05
C LYS A 81 -13.70 4.25 3.52
N TYR A 82 -12.44 3.84 3.45
CA TYR A 82 -11.97 2.50 3.81
C TYR A 82 -10.95 2.56 4.97
N PRO A 83 -11.39 2.85 6.20
CA PRO A 83 -10.48 2.99 7.34
C PRO A 83 -9.78 1.68 7.71
N GLU A 84 -10.34 0.51 7.35
CA GLU A 84 -9.64 -0.78 7.48
C GLU A 84 -8.44 -0.89 6.53
N CYS A 85 -8.53 -0.37 5.30
CA CYS A 85 -7.40 -0.27 4.38
C CYS A 85 -6.28 0.56 5.03
N ALA A 86 -6.64 1.74 5.56
CA ALA A 86 -5.71 2.63 6.23
C ALA A 86 -5.01 1.95 7.43
N ARG A 87 -5.75 1.19 8.25
CA ARG A 87 -5.20 0.45 9.39
C ARG A 87 -4.29 -0.72 8.99
N ALA A 88 -4.61 -1.42 7.90
CA ALA A 88 -3.88 -2.61 7.49
C ALA A 88 -2.52 -2.30 6.83
N LEU A 89 -2.40 -1.15 6.18
CA LEU A 89 -1.16 -0.72 5.53
C LEU A 89 -0.10 -0.27 6.54
N ALA A 90 1.14 -0.67 6.30
CA ALA A 90 2.29 -0.24 7.11
C ALA A 90 2.81 1.16 6.74
N LYS A 91 2.50 1.62 5.51
CA LYS A 91 2.92 2.92 4.98
C LYS A 91 2.01 3.36 3.84
N TYR A 92 1.82 4.67 3.69
CA TYR A 92 1.22 5.28 2.51
C TYR A 92 2.31 5.90 1.63
N ARG A 93 2.25 5.66 0.33
CA ARG A 93 2.99 6.44 -0.67
C ARG A 93 2.02 7.40 -1.34
N ILE A 94 2.33 8.68 -1.20
CA ILE A 94 1.53 9.79 -1.71
C ILE A 94 2.39 10.55 -2.72
N ASN A 95 1.85 10.83 -3.90
CA ASN A 95 2.49 11.68 -4.90
C ASN A 95 1.87 13.10 -4.88
N PRO A 96 2.57 14.13 -4.35
CA PRO A 96 2.02 15.48 -4.24
C PRO A 96 1.50 16.05 -5.56
N GLY A 97 2.14 15.70 -6.68
CA GLY A 97 1.74 16.16 -8.02
C GLY A 97 0.38 15.62 -8.48
N ASN A 98 -0.10 14.52 -7.90
CA ASN A 98 -1.36 13.89 -8.31
C ASN A 98 -2.52 14.18 -7.33
N VAL A 99 -2.23 14.59 -6.10
CA VAL A 99 -3.21 14.64 -5.00
C VAL A 99 -4.17 15.84 -5.08
N SER A 100 -3.67 16.98 -5.56
CA SER A 100 -4.42 18.22 -5.69
C SER A 100 -4.49 18.69 -7.15
N VAL A 101 -4.49 17.78 -8.12
CA VAL A 101 -4.57 18.16 -9.55
C VAL A 101 -5.82 19.01 -9.80
N GLY A 102 -5.61 20.19 -10.38
CA GLY A 102 -6.67 21.16 -10.64
C GLY A 102 -7.09 22.03 -9.45
N ARG A 103 -6.46 21.87 -8.27
CA ARG A 103 -6.67 22.73 -7.09
C ARG A 103 -5.48 23.66 -6.86
N LYS A 104 -5.76 24.82 -6.26
CA LYS A 104 -4.73 25.79 -5.84
C LYS A 104 -4.24 25.56 -4.41
N ASP A 105 -4.86 24.63 -3.68
CA ASP A 105 -4.57 24.31 -2.28
C ASP A 105 -4.14 22.84 -2.07
N ASP A 106 -3.67 22.54 -0.87
CA ASP A 106 -3.14 21.23 -0.47
C ASP A 106 -4.12 20.44 0.41
N SER A 107 -5.42 20.80 0.40
CA SER A 107 -6.43 20.25 1.30
C SER A 107 -6.48 18.72 1.30
N ASN A 108 -6.32 18.12 0.11
CA ASN A 108 -6.35 16.67 -0.08
C ASN A 108 -5.11 16.01 0.51
N PHE A 109 -3.94 16.65 0.38
CA PHE A 109 -2.70 16.17 0.99
C PHE A 109 -2.80 16.19 2.51
N ARG A 110 -3.38 17.25 3.09
CA ARG A 110 -3.57 17.39 4.55
C ARG A 110 -4.60 16.42 5.15
N THR A 111 -5.40 15.77 4.32
CA THR A 111 -6.41 14.79 4.76
C THR A 111 -5.84 13.38 4.90
N MET A 112 -4.73 13.10 4.22
CA MET A 112 -4.05 11.79 4.22
C MET A 112 -2.93 11.74 5.24
#